data_AF-A0A7C1E1S5-F1
#
_entry.id   AF-A0A7C1E1S5-F1
#
_cell.length_a   1.000
_cell.length_b   1.000
_cell.length_c   1.000
_cell.angle_alpha   90.00
_cell.angle_beta   90.00
_cell.angle_gamma   90.00
#
_symmetry.space_group_name_H-M   'P 1'
#
loop_
_entity.id
_entity.type
_entity.pdbx_description
1 polymer ?
#
loop_
_entity_poly.entity_id
_entity_poly.type
_entity_poly.pdbx_seq_one_letter_code
_entity_poly.pdbx_strand_id
1 'polypeptide(L)'
;MRTPADLKKEIESRLKKYLSRDKTGIRHELLKLFLKVKSLRVADIYENLKDRFTTSHHSIASMVGIIASKIGILHVRKNKDNVTTHYELKEQYEDIVTKLVGPV
;
A
#
# COMPACT_ATOMS: atom_id res chain seq x y z
N MET A 1 11.54 -25.01 6.13
CA MET A 1 10.45 -24.08 6.54
C MET A 1 10.95 -22.66 6.35
N ARG A 2 10.13 -21.75 5.81
CA ARG A 2 10.50 -20.32 5.74
C ARG A 2 10.32 -19.69 7.12
N THR A 3 11.33 -18.96 7.58
CA THR A 3 11.24 -18.22 8.85
C THR A 3 10.46 -16.90 8.63
N PRO A 4 9.95 -16.27 9.71
CA PRO A 4 9.37 -14.93 9.62
C PRO A 4 10.33 -13.90 8.99
N ALA A 5 11.65 -14.05 9.23
CA ALA A 5 12.67 -13.19 8.66
C ALA A 5 12.81 -13.37 7.14
N ASP A 6 12.70 -14.60 6.63
CA ASP A 6 12.72 -14.88 5.18
C ASP A 6 11.51 -14.26 4.48
N LEU A 7 10.33 -14.36 5.11
CA LEU A 7 9.12 -13.72 4.60
C LEU A 7 9.30 -12.20 4.55
N LYS A 8 9.85 -11.59 5.62
CA LYS A 8 10.09 -10.16 5.70
C LYS A 8 11.04 -9.67 4.60
N LYS A 9 12.13 -10.40 4.32
CA LYS A 9 13.05 -10.12 3.21
C LYS A 9 12.37 -10.23 1.85
N GLU A 10 11.51 -11.23 1.66
CA GLU A 10 10.75 -11.40 0.41
C GLU A 10 9.78 -10.24 0.18
N ILE A 11 9.08 -9.79 1.23
CA ILE A 11 8.21 -8.61 1.21
C ILE A 11 9.00 -7.35 0.86
N GLU A 12 10.15 -7.13 1.49
CA GLU A 12 11.03 -5.99 1.19
C GLU A 12 11.47 -6.01 -0.29
N SER A 13 11.83 -7.17 -0.83
CA SER A 13 12.19 -7.33 -2.25
C SER A 13 11.02 -6.99 -3.19
N ARG A 14 9.80 -7.48 -2.88
CA ARG A 14 8.58 -7.16 -3.65
C ARG A 14 8.27 -5.67 -3.62
N LEU A 15 8.40 -5.02 -2.46
CA LEU A 15 8.22 -3.57 -2.31
C LEU A 15 9.24 -2.77 -3.11
N LYS A 16 10.54 -3.10 -3.02
CA LYS A 16 11.58 -2.45 -3.81
C LYS A 16 11.30 -2.58 -5.31
N LYS A 17 10.90 -3.77 -5.77
CA LYS A 17 10.53 -3.98 -7.17
C LYS A 17 9.31 -3.15 -7.58
N TYR A 18 8.31 -3.04 -6.71
CA TYR A 18 7.13 -2.19 -6.96
C TYR A 18 7.48 -0.70 -7.07
N LEU A 19 8.31 -0.20 -6.14
CA LEU A 19 8.77 1.19 -6.11
C LEU A 19 9.76 1.53 -7.23
N SER A 20 10.56 0.56 -7.70
CA SER A 20 11.53 0.78 -8.81
C SER A 20 10.88 1.24 -10.12
N ARG A 21 9.58 1.00 -10.30
CA ARG A 21 8.83 1.47 -11.48
C ARG A 21 7.97 2.69 -11.17
N ASP A 22 8.21 3.38 -10.05
CA ASP A 22 7.50 4.60 -9.68
C ASP A 22 8.14 5.79 -10.38
N LYS A 23 7.59 6.16 -11.55
CA LYS A 23 8.12 7.26 -12.37
C LYS A 23 7.58 8.62 -11.96
N THR A 24 6.46 8.66 -11.24
CA THR A 24 5.75 9.90 -10.91
C THR A 24 5.83 10.23 -9.42
N GLY A 25 6.19 9.27 -8.56
CA GLY A 25 6.19 9.42 -7.10
C GLY A 25 4.86 8.99 -6.46
N ILE A 26 3.86 8.61 -7.25
CA ILE A 26 2.52 8.25 -6.75
C ILE A 26 2.55 7.02 -5.86
N ARG A 27 3.46 6.05 -6.12
CA ARG A 27 3.53 4.83 -5.30
C ARG A 27 4.15 5.12 -3.94
N HIS A 28 5.15 6.00 -3.89
CA HIS A 28 5.72 6.46 -2.64
C HIS A 28 4.66 7.20 -1.80
N GLU A 29 3.96 8.17 -2.39
CA GLU A 29 2.91 8.91 -1.67
C GLU A 29 1.75 8.02 -1.23
N LEU A 30 1.35 7.04 -2.04
CA LEU A 30 0.34 6.06 -1.66
C LEU A 30 0.77 5.20 -0.46
N LEU A 31 2.04 4.75 -0.42
CA LEU A 31 2.55 4.00 0.74
C LEU A 31 2.68 4.89 1.99
N LYS A 32 3.05 6.16 1.83
CA LYS A 32 3.05 7.14 2.93
C LYS A 32 1.64 7.38 3.49
N LEU A 33 0.60 7.41 2.65
CA LEU A 33 -0.77 7.50 3.13
C LEU A 33 -1.13 6.35 4.07
N PHE A 34 -0.68 5.12 3.77
CA PHE A 34 -0.89 3.97 4.66
C PHE A 34 -0.10 4.07 5.98
N LEU A 35 1.05 4.74 6.01
CA LEU A 35 1.76 5.02 7.26
C LEU A 35 1.07 6.10 8.10
N LYS A 36 0.46 7.11 7.45
CA LYS A 36 -0.26 8.20 8.12
C LYS A 36 -1.63 7.78 8.64
N VAL A 37 -2.35 7.02 7.83
CA VAL A 37 -3.75 6.65 8.08
C VAL A 37 -3.85 5.13 8.14
N LYS A 38 -4.15 4.63 9.34
CA LYS A 38 -4.14 3.18 9.63
C LYS A 38 -5.13 2.37 8.80
N SER A 39 -6.22 2.98 8.31
CA SER A 39 -7.27 2.31 7.54
C SER A 39 -7.84 3.21 6.45
N LEU A 40 -7.77 2.77 5.19
CA LEU A 40 -8.14 3.57 4.02
C LEU A 40 -9.01 2.78 3.03
N ARG A 41 -9.94 3.46 2.36
CA ARG A 41 -10.62 2.95 1.17
C ARG A 41 -9.92 3.44 -0.09
N VAL A 42 -10.16 2.76 -1.21
CA VAL A 42 -9.67 3.20 -2.53
C VAL A 42 -10.13 4.63 -2.85
N ALA A 43 -11.39 4.96 -2.54
CA ALA A 43 -11.94 6.29 -2.73
C ALA A 43 -11.16 7.35 -1.92
N ASP A 44 -10.87 7.07 -0.63
CA ASP A 44 -10.13 7.99 0.22
C ASP A 44 -8.71 8.25 -0.33
N ILE A 45 -8.04 7.19 -0.81
CA ILE A 45 -6.71 7.29 -1.42
C ILE A 45 -6.77 8.13 -2.71
N TYR A 46 -7.78 7.90 -3.56
CA TYR A 46 -7.96 8.67 -4.79
C TYR A 46 -8.16 10.16 -4.49
N GLU A 47 -9.04 10.49 -3.55
CA GLU A 47 -9.30 11.88 -3.14
C GLU A 47 -8.03 12.57 -2.61
N ASN A 48 -7.16 11.86 -1.90
CA ASN A 48 -5.90 12.41 -1.39
C ASN A 48 -4.82 12.62 -2.47
N LEU A 49 -4.93 11.94 -3.62
CA LEU A 49 -3.88 11.91 -4.65
C LEU A 49 -4.29 12.60 -5.96
N LYS A 50 -5.58 12.76 -6.24
CA LYS A 50 -6.08 13.25 -7.54
C LYS A 50 -5.60 14.66 -7.90
N ASP A 51 -5.37 15.53 -6.92
CA ASP A 51 -4.96 16.93 -7.17
C ASP A 51 -3.45 17.04 -7.44
N ARG A 52 -2.66 16.04 -7.04
CA ARG A 52 -1.20 16.02 -7.19
C ARG A 52 -0.72 15.12 -8.32
N PHE A 53 -1.56 14.17 -8.75
CA PHE A 53 -1.19 13.16 -9.73
C PHE A 53 -2.29 12.95 -10.76
N THR A 54 -1.92 12.92 -12.03
CA THR A 54 -2.81 12.51 -13.11
C THR A 54 -3.10 11.01 -12.99
N THR A 55 -4.19 10.67 -12.31
CA THR A 55 -4.60 9.29 -12.01
C THR A 55 -6.11 9.14 -12.05
N SER A 56 -6.60 7.91 -12.05
CA SER A 56 -8.03 7.58 -11.98
C SER A 56 -8.32 6.69 -10.79
N HIS A 57 -9.57 6.66 -10.35
CA HIS A 57 -10.02 5.75 -9.29
C HIS A 57 -9.66 4.29 -9.62
N HIS A 58 -9.80 3.86 -10.88
CA HIS A 58 -9.41 2.52 -11.32
C HIS A 58 -7.91 2.26 -11.20
N SER A 59 -7.07 3.25 -11.53
CA SER A 59 -5.62 3.16 -11.37
C SER A 59 -5.23 2.99 -9.89
N ILE A 60 -5.84 3.77 -9.00
CA ILE A 60 -5.66 3.63 -7.54
C ILE A 60 -6.12 2.24 -7.06
N ALA A 61 -7.29 1.78 -7.49
CA ALA A 61 -7.80 0.45 -7.15
C ALA A 61 -6.81 -0.66 -7.57
N SER A 62 -6.25 -0.55 -8.77
CA SER A 62 -5.25 -1.49 -9.30
C SER A 62 -3.96 -1.48 -8.46
N MET A 63 -3.45 -0.30 -8.11
CA MET A 63 -2.28 -0.17 -7.24
C MET A 63 -2.50 -0.79 -5.86
N VAL A 64 -3.62 -0.46 -5.21
CA VAL A 64 -3.99 -1.04 -3.91
C VAL A 64 -4.16 -2.56 -4.02
N GLY A 65 -4.78 -3.05 -5.10
CA GLY A 65 -4.92 -4.48 -5.38
C GLY A 65 -3.57 -5.20 -5.52
N ILE A 66 -2.59 -4.60 -6.21
CA ILE A 66 -1.22 -5.13 -6.31
C ILE A 66 -0.57 -5.21 -4.93
N ILE A 67 -0.69 -4.15 -4.12
CA ILE A 67 -0.09 -4.10 -2.79
C ILE A 67 -0.73 -5.15 -1.87
N ALA A 68 -2.05 -5.33 -1.91
CA ALA A 68 -2.76 -6.31 -1.11
C ALA A 68 -2.45 -7.76 -1.55
N SER A 69 -2.52 -8.05 -2.85
CA SER A 69 -2.46 -9.44 -3.37
C SER A 69 -1.07 -9.94 -3.71
N LYS A 70 -0.20 -9.09 -4.30
CA LYS A 70 1.13 -9.49 -4.77
C LYS A 70 2.22 -9.15 -3.78
N ILE A 71 2.14 -7.97 -3.15
CA ILE A 71 3.10 -7.60 -2.13
C ILE A 71 2.71 -8.29 -0.82
N GLY A 72 1.47 -8.13 -0.35
CA GLY A 72 0.95 -8.84 0.82
C GLY A 72 1.08 -8.07 2.14
N ILE A 73 1.27 -6.75 2.09
CA ILE A 73 1.47 -5.92 3.29
C ILE A 73 0.19 -5.34 3.89
N LEU A 74 -0.96 -5.52 3.22
CA LEU A 74 -2.24 -4.98 3.68
C LEU A 74 -3.11 -6.06 4.31
N HIS A 75 -3.82 -5.72 5.39
CA HIS A 75 -5.05 -6.39 5.79
C HIS A 75 -6.21 -5.81 4.99
N VAL A 76 -7.05 -6.70 4.45
CA VAL A 76 -8.26 -6.32 3.71
C VAL A 76 -9.45 -6.63 4.61
N ARG A 77 -10.14 -5.59 5.08
CA ARG A 77 -11.35 -5.72 5.88
C ARG A 77 -12.56 -5.32 5.06
N LYS A 78 -13.53 -6.22 4.96
CA LYS A 78 -14.84 -5.92 4.39
C LYS A 78 -15.79 -5.58 5.52
N ASN A 79 -16.56 -4.50 5.39
CA ASN A 79 -17.67 -4.24 6.31
C ASN A 79 -18.77 -5.29 6.12
N LYS A 80 -19.67 -5.38 7.11
CA LYS A 80 -20.79 -6.35 7.14
C LYS A 80 -21.70 -6.28 5.91
N ASP A 81 -21.71 -5.14 5.22
CA ASP A 81 -22.45 -4.92 3.97
C ASP A 81 -21.74 -5.47 2.73
N ASN A 82 -20.48 -5.93 2.83
CA ASN A 82 -19.60 -6.32 1.72
C ASN A 82 -19.38 -5.24 0.65
N VAL A 83 -19.86 -4.02 0.86
CA VAL A 83 -19.76 -2.91 -0.11
C VAL A 83 -18.47 -2.14 0.11
N THR A 84 -18.10 -1.92 1.38
CA THR A 84 -16.93 -1.11 1.72
C THR A 84 -15.73 -1.98 2.07
N THR A 85 -14.66 -1.85 1.30
CA THR A 85 -13.37 -2.50 1.57
C THR A 85 -12.38 -1.50 2.14
N HIS A 86 -11.90 -1.78 3.35
CA HIS A 86 -10.83 -1.07 4.02
C HIS A 86 -9.51 -1.83 3.89
N TYR A 87 -8.44 -1.07 3.69
CA TYR A 87 -7.08 -1.55 3.58
C TYR A 87 -6.26 -0.95 4.71
N GLU A 88 -5.56 -1.81 5.45
CA GLU A 88 -4.79 -1.44 6.63
C GLU A 88 -3.36 -1.96 6.48
N LEU A 89 -2.36 -1.14 6.76
CA LEU A 89 -0.97 -1.61 6.79
C LEU A 89 -0.79 -2.58 7.97
N LYS A 90 -0.20 -3.74 7.70
CA LYS A 90 0.19 -4.67 8.77
C LYS A 90 1.32 -4.08 9.59
N GLU A 91 1.14 -3.97 10.89
CA GLU A 91 2.12 -3.39 11.83
C GLU A 91 3.53 -3.98 11.65
N GLN A 92 3.63 -5.30 11.45
CA GLN A 92 4.90 -6.01 11.24
C GLN A 92 5.73 -5.56 10.02
N TYR A 93 5.14 -4.76 9.12
CA TYR A 93 5.77 -4.23 7.92
C TYR A 93 5.92 -2.69 7.92
N GLU A 94 5.47 -1.98 8.96
CA GLU A 94 5.59 -0.52 9.06
C GLU A 94 7.04 -0.06 8.98
N ASP A 95 7.95 -0.79 9.63
CA ASP A 95 9.39 -0.47 9.64
C ASP A 95 9.99 -0.56 8.23
N ILE A 96 9.64 -1.58 7.45
CA ILE A 96 10.11 -1.72 6.07
C ILE A 96 9.54 -0.60 5.21
N VAL A 97 8.24 -0.31 5.31
CA VAL A 97 7.63 0.72 4.48
C VAL A 97 8.26 2.08 4.81
N THR A 98 8.38 2.43 6.09
CA THR A 98 9.05 3.67 6.55
C THR A 98 10.49 3.76 6.05
N LYS A 99 11.26 2.67 6.14
CA LYS A 99 12.64 2.62 5.61
C LYS A 99 12.71 2.90 4.11
N LEU A 100 11.71 2.46 3.33
CA LEU A 100 11.72 2.57 1.88
C LEU A 100 11.14 3.87 1.33
N VAL A 101 10.17 4.48 2.00
CA VAL A 101 9.50 5.71 1.51
C VAL A 101 9.82 6.97 2.32
N GLY A 102 10.59 6.82 3.39
CA GLY A 102 10.93 7.89 4.33
C GLY A 102 9.89 8.08 5.43
N PRO A 103 10.22 8.87 6.46
CA PRO A 103 9.27 9.24 7.52
C PRO A 103 8.13 10.08 6.96
N VAL A 104 7.00 10.08 7.67
CA VAL A 104 5.74 10.73 7.27
C VAL A 104 5.38 11.94 8.10
#